data_AF-A0A3B8M0P4-F1
#
_entry.id   AF-A0A3B8M0P4-F1
#
_cell.length_a   1.000
_cell.length_b   1.000
_cell.length_c   1.000
_cell.angle_alpha   90.00
_cell.angle_beta   90.00
_cell.angle_gamma   90.00
#
_symmetry.space_group_name_H-M   'P 1'
#
loop_
_entity.id
_entity.type
_entity.pdbx_description
1 polymer ?
#
loop_
_entity_poly.entity_id
_entity_poly.type
_entity_poly.pdbx_seq_one_letter_code
_entity_poly.pdbx_strand_id
1 'polypeptide(L)' 'VSRGDIFVTATGCCGVITGAHLEQMKNESIVCNIGHFDSEIDIAYLVDHDEIQRVTV' A
#
# COMPACT_ATOMS: atom_id res chain seq x y z
N VAL A 1 5.79 9.53 3.79
CA VAL A 1 4.53 9.10 4.46
C VAL A 1 4.73 8.73 5.95
N SER A 2 5.87 9.04 6.55
CA SER A 2 6.37 8.45 7.81
C SER A 2 5.61 8.76 9.11
N ARG A 3 4.56 9.59 9.09
CA ARG A 3 3.78 9.95 10.29
C ARG A 3 2.42 9.28 10.39
N GLY A 4 1.89 8.76 9.28
CA GLY A 4 0.51 8.27 9.23
C GLY A 4 0.38 6.87 9.81
N ASP A 5 -0.73 6.64 10.51
CA ASP A 5 -1.08 5.33 11.04
C ASP A 5 -1.95 4.51 10.09
N ILE A 6 -2.86 5.18 9.38
CA ILE A 6 -3.81 4.58 8.46
C ILE A 6 -3.82 5.40 7.17
N PHE A 7 -3.68 4.73 6.03
CA PHE A 7 -3.72 5.31 4.70
C PHE A 7 -4.88 4.69 3.93
N VAL A 8 -5.76 5.54 3.41
CA VAL A 8 -6.94 5.13 2.63
C VAL A 8 -6.88 5.83 1.28
N THR A 9 -6.80 5.06 0.19
CA THR A 9 -6.92 5.60 -1.17
C THR A 9 -8.38 5.62 -1.61
N ALA A 10 -8.80 6.71 -2.25
CA ALA A 10 -10.19 6.94 -2.67
C ALA A 10 -10.25 7.85 -3.92
N THR A 11 -9.25 7.74 -4.80
CA THR A 11 -9.00 8.75 -5.83
C THR A 11 -9.58 8.37 -7.20
N GLY A 12 -9.75 7.07 -7.47
CA GLY A 12 -10.04 6.54 -8.81
C GLY A 12 -8.86 6.61 -9.78
N CYS A 13 -7.65 6.93 -9.30
CA CYS A 13 -6.44 7.07 -10.11
C CYS A 13 -5.39 6.02 -9.75
N CYS A 14 -4.54 5.66 -10.71
CA CYS A 14 -3.50 4.65 -10.50
C CYS A 14 -2.25 5.24 -9.80
N GLY A 15 -1.54 4.40 -9.04
CA GLY A 15 -0.22 4.73 -8.51
C GLY A 15 -0.21 5.80 -7.41
N VAL A 16 -1.28 5.86 -6.60
CA VAL A 16 -1.40 6.80 -5.47
C VAL A 16 -0.42 6.42 -4.36
N ILE A 17 -0.35 5.13 -4.02
CA ILE A 17 0.61 4.57 -3.07
C ILE A 17 1.55 3.64 -3.81
N THR A 18 2.82 4.02 -3.91
CA THR A 18 3.88 3.29 -4.60
C THR A 18 4.76 2.50 -3.63
N GLY A 19 5.60 1.59 -4.11
CA GLY A 19 6.61 0.91 -3.29
C GLY A 19 7.46 1.88 -2.44
N ALA A 20 7.92 2.98 -3.04
CA ALA A 20 8.70 4.00 -2.34
C ALA A 20 7.92 4.70 -1.21
N HIS A 21 6.59 4.79 -1.31
CA HIS A 21 5.76 5.23 -0.18
C HIS A 21 5.71 4.15 0.90
N LEU A 22 5.44 2.89 0.54
CA LEU A 22 5.33 1.77 1.48
C LEU A 22 6.60 1.59 2.33
N GLU A 23 7.79 1.68 1.74
CA GLU A 23 9.08 1.58 2.45
C GLU A 23 9.28 2.67 3.53
N GLN A 24 8.66 3.83 3.34
CA GLN A 24 8.77 4.96 4.27
C GLN A 24 7.64 4.97 5.31
N MET A 25 6.74 3.99 5.28
CA MET A 25 5.66 3.90 6.25
C MET A 25 6.17 3.40 7.60
N LYS A 26 5.49 3.90 8.62
CA LYS A 26 5.57 3.48 10.01
C LYS A 26 5.35 1.96 10.14
N ASN A 27 6.07 1.29 11.04
CA ASN A 27 5.75 -0.09 11.43
C ASN A 27 4.29 -0.17 11.92
N GLU A 28 3.58 -1.25 11.59
CA GLU A 28 2.14 -1.41 11.88
C GLU A 28 1.26 -0.30 11.28
N SER A 29 1.66 0.27 10.14
CA SER A 29 0.76 1.10 9.34
C SER A 29 -0.28 0.22 8.63
N ILE A 30 -1.50 0.73 8.55
CA ILE A 30 -2.58 0.08 7.81
C ILE A 30 -2.77 0.83 6.50
N VAL A 31 -2.81 0.10 5.39
CA VAL A 31 -3.08 0.64 4.06
C VAL A 31 -4.30 -0.05 3.49
N CYS A 32 -5.29 0.71 3.03
CA CYS A 32 -6.45 0.15 2.33
C CYS A 32 -6.89 1.03 1.16
N ASN A 33 -7.64 0.41 0.25
CA ASN A 33 -8.24 1.08 -0.89
C ASN A 33 -9.78 0.98 -0.81
N ILE A 34 -10.46 2.12 -0.98
CA ILE A 34 -11.91 2.18 -1.17
C ILE A 34 -12.30 2.84 -2.50
N GLY A 35 -11.31 3.25 -3.29
CA GLY A 35 -11.52 3.76 -4.64
C GLY A 35 -11.66 2.65 -5.68
N HIS A 36 -11.00 2.77 -6.82
CA HIS A 36 -11.25 1.89 -7.97
C HIS A 36 -10.17 0.81 -8.15
N PHE A 37 -10.62 -0.44 -8.27
CA PHE A 37 -9.78 -1.65 -8.49
C PHE A 37 -8.65 -1.80 -7.46
N ASP A 38 -7.55 -2.44 -7.87
CA ASP A 38 -6.31 -2.65 -7.11
C ASP A 38 -5.20 -1.69 -7.55
N SER A 39 -5.45 -0.81 -8.52
CA SER A 39 -4.41 0.01 -9.16
C SER A 39 -4.01 1.27 -8.38
N GLU A 40 -4.75 1.65 -7.34
CA GLU A 40 -4.38 2.80 -6.51
C GLU A 40 -3.16 2.53 -5.62
N ILE A 41 -2.96 1.25 -5.26
CA ILE A 41 -1.83 0.77 -4.44
C ILE A 41 -0.97 -0.14 -5.31
N ASP A 42 0.34 -0.03 -5.20
CA ASP A 42 1.28 -0.88 -5.92
C ASP A 42 1.31 -2.32 -5.35
N ILE A 43 0.32 -3.12 -5.75
CA ILE A 43 0.18 -4.52 -5.32
C ILE A 43 1.28 -5.39 -5.93
N ALA A 44 1.74 -5.09 -7.15
CA ALA A 44 2.82 -5.83 -7.80
C ALA A 44 4.11 -5.74 -6.97
N TYR A 45 4.46 -4.54 -6.49
CA TYR A 45 5.57 -4.36 -5.56
C TYR A 45 5.45 -5.24 -4.31
N LEU A 46 4.24 -5.43 -3.75
CA LEU A 46 4.06 -6.27 -2.57
C LEU A 46 4.16 -7.78 -2.86
N VAL A 47 3.77 -8.21 -4.06
CA VAL A 47 3.73 -9.64 -4.43
C VAL A 47 5.08 -10.14 -4.95
N ASP A 48 5.81 -9.31 -5.69
CA ASP A 48 7.05 -9.71 -6.36
C ASP A 48 8.31 -9.48 -5.51
N HIS A 49 8.16 -9.00 -4.28
CA HIS A 49 9.30 -8.67 -3.43
C HIS A 49 9.59 -9.77 -2.41
N ASP A 50 10.79 -10.38 -2.53
CA ASP A 50 11.19 -11.60 -1.80
C ASP A 50 11.09 -11.50 -0.27
N GLU A 51 11.22 -10.30 0.30
CA GLU A 51 11.19 -10.07 1.75
C GLU A 51 9.76 -9.90 2.30
N ILE A 52 8.75 -9.78 1.43
CA ILE A 52 7.36 -9.53 1.81
C ILE A 52 6.58 -10.85 1.81
N GLN A 53 5.84 -11.10 2.89
CA GLN A 53 5.06 -12.33 3.05
C GLN A 53 3.57 -12.04 3.16
N ARG A 54 2.77 -12.71 2.32
CA ARG A 54 1.32 -12.72 2.47
C ARG A 54 0.91 -13.67 3.59
N VAL A 55 0.49 -13.10 4.72
CA VAL A 55 -0.09 -13.85 5.84
C VAL A 55 -1.61 -13.87 5.70
N THR A 56 -2.21 -15.07 5.79
CA THR A 56 -3.66 -15.21 5.92
C THR A 56 -3.98 -15.38 7.40
N VAL A 57 -4.74 -14.44 7.95
CA VAL A 57 -5.15 -14.42 9.37
C VAL A 57 -6.58 -14.92 9.50
#